data_AF-A0A1C1CQW9-F1
#
_entry.id   AF-A0A1C1CQW9-F1
#
_cell.length_a   1.000
_cell.length_b   1.000
_cell.length_c   1.000
_cell.angle_alpha   90.00
_cell.angle_beta   90.00
_cell.angle_gamma   90.00
#
_symmetry.space_group_name_H-M   'P 1'
#
loop_
_entity.id
_entity.type
_entity.pdbx_description
1 polymer ?
#
loop_
_entity_poly.entity_id
_entity_poly.type
_entity_poly.pdbx_seq_one_letter_code
_entity_poly.pdbx_strand_id
1 'polypeptide(L)'
;MAEETPPTPIHTYHCLCTTLVLSTTHDLQTLPRRQEPVQDAALILAPPVDIARSDEIELGSAQAASSVMLNVAPQRKPVIIRREDGFEKRTLIKCARCKLVLGYSLDEAHWANAEGRARPLYLLPGGLLSTAEMVEGKEPATPAWAEQK
;
A
#
# COMPACT_ATOMS: atom_id res chain seq x y z
N MET A 1 4.64 -7.06 38.78
CA MET A 1 5.44 -7.64 37.68
C MET A 1 4.95 -6.94 36.43
N ALA A 2 5.79 -6.20 35.70
CA ALA A 2 5.35 -5.58 34.46
C ALA A 2 5.06 -6.71 33.47
N GLU A 3 3.80 -6.89 33.07
CA GLU A 3 3.46 -7.78 31.96
C GLU A 3 4.11 -7.19 30.70
N GLU A 4 5.16 -7.84 30.23
CA GLU A 4 5.82 -7.51 28.98
C GLU A 4 4.81 -7.83 27.87
N THR A 5 4.23 -6.77 27.28
CA THR A 5 3.29 -6.94 26.16
C THR A 5 4.03 -7.67 25.03
N PRO A 6 3.46 -8.75 24.47
CA PRO A 6 4.15 -9.50 23.43
C PRO A 6 4.54 -8.59 22.25
N PRO A 7 5.69 -8.82 21.62
CA PRO A 7 6.13 -7.99 20.50
C PRO A 7 5.11 -8.09 19.36
N THR A 8 4.76 -6.94 18.78
CA THR A 8 3.86 -6.89 17.62
C THR A 8 4.52 -7.59 16.43
N PRO A 9 3.84 -8.57 15.79
CA PRO A 9 4.41 -9.27 14.65
C PRO A 9 4.64 -8.32 13.47
N ILE A 10 5.73 -8.56 12.73
CA ILE A 10 6.05 -7.83 11.50
C ILE A 10 5.76 -8.75 10.31
N HIS A 11 4.90 -8.27 9.43
CA HIS A 11 4.56 -8.92 8.18
C HIS A 11 5.36 -8.28 7.03
N THR A 12 5.93 -9.13 6.18
CA THR A 12 6.73 -8.70 5.03
C THR A 12 6.09 -9.20 3.74
N TYR A 13 6.02 -8.30 2.75
CA TYR A 13 5.39 -8.58 1.47
C TYR A 13 6.30 -8.21 0.30
N HIS A 14 6.27 -9.08 -0.71
CA HIS A 14 7.08 -9.04 -1.90
C HIS A 14 6.20 -8.72 -3.11
N CYS A 15 6.77 -7.97 -4.04
CA CYS A 15 6.24 -7.87 -5.40
C CYS A 15 6.36 -9.24 -6.10
N LEU A 16 5.61 -9.43 -7.19
CA LEU A 16 5.67 -10.66 -8.00
C LEU A 16 7.06 -10.94 -8.59
N CYS A 17 7.90 -9.91 -8.70
CA CYS A 17 9.32 -10.04 -9.04
C CYS A 17 10.23 -10.36 -7.84
N THR A 18 9.67 -10.86 -6.74
CA THR A 18 10.31 -11.25 -5.47
C THR A 18 11.02 -10.13 -4.68
N THR A 19 10.98 -8.88 -5.15
CA THR A 19 11.50 -7.73 -4.40
C THR A 19 10.64 -7.46 -3.16
N LEU A 20 11.26 -7.35 -1.99
CA LEU A 20 10.60 -6.87 -0.76
C LEU A 20 10.13 -5.43 -0.95
N VAL A 21 8.83 -5.18 -0.78
CA VAL A 21 8.21 -3.87 -1.05
C VAL A 21 7.39 -3.30 0.08
N LEU A 22 7.03 -4.10 1.09
CA LEU A 22 6.28 -3.64 2.25
C LEU A 22 6.72 -4.41 3.50
N SER A 23 6.98 -3.67 4.57
CA SER A 23 7.08 -4.16 5.93
C SER A 23 6.00 -3.49 6.76
N THR A 24 5.19 -4.22 7.50
CA THR A 24 4.06 -3.65 8.25
C THR A 24 3.72 -4.47 9.48
N THR A 25 3.19 -3.81 10.51
CA THR A 25 2.60 -4.47 11.68
C THR A 25 1.14 -4.91 11.45
N HIS A 26 0.57 -4.62 10.27
CA HIS A 26 -0.81 -4.98 9.95
C HIS A 26 -0.87 -6.31 9.20
N ASP A 27 -1.84 -7.15 9.55
CA ASP A 27 -2.23 -8.27 8.70
C ASP A 27 -3.09 -7.76 7.54
N LEU A 28 -2.55 -7.84 6.31
CA LEU A 28 -3.26 -7.39 5.10
C LEU A 28 -4.62 -8.09 4.87
N GLN A 29 -4.82 -9.31 5.39
CA GLN A 29 -6.10 -10.01 5.27
C GLN A 29 -7.21 -9.39 6.12
N THR A 30 -6.84 -8.68 7.19
CA THR A 30 -7.79 -8.03 8.10
C THR A 30 -8.13 -6.59 7.71
N LEU A 31 -7.41 -6.02 6.75
CA LEU A 31 -7.58 -4.62 6.36
C LEU A 31 -8.89 -4.39 5.60
N PRO A 32 -9.55 -3.24 5.83
CA PRO A 32 -10.72 -2.88 5.04
C PRO A 32 -10.33 -2.65 3.58
N ARG A 33 -11.26 -2.95 2.67
CA ARG A 33 -11.13 -2.70 1.24
C ARG A 33 -11.99 -1.51 0.83
N ARG A 34 -11.54 -0.80 -0.21
CA ARG A 34 -12.38 0.21 -0.86
C ARG A 34 -13.66 -0.42 -1.40
N GLN A 35 -14.77 0.29 -1.23
CA GLN A 35 -16.11 -0.11 -1.66
C GLN A 35 -16.57 0.75 -2.83
N GLU A 36 -17.70 0.37 -3.44
CA GLU A 36 -18.39 1.18 -4.45
C GLU A 36 -18.54 2.65 -3.98
N PRO A 37 -18.34 3.65 -4.86
CA PRO A 37 -18.27 3.56 -6.32
C PRO A 37 -16.88 3.16 -6.88
N VAL A 38 -15.96 2.72 -6.02
CA VAL A 38 -14.60 2.32 -6.40
C VAL A 38 -14.56 0.83 -6.68
N GLN A 39 -14.15 0.46 -7.90
CA GLN A 39 -14.18 -0.93 -8.37
C GLN A 39 -12.83 -1.66 -8.26
N ASP A 40 -11.80 -1.05 -7.69
CA ASP A 40 -10.46 -1.67 -7.62
C ASP A 40 -10.24 -2.60 -6.42
N ALA A 41 -11.16 -2.61 -5.46
CA ALA A 41 -11.10 -3.42 -4.23
C ALA A 41 -9.76 -3.29 -3.47
N ALA A 42 -9.11 -2.11 -3.55
CA ALA A 42 -7.82 -1.87 -2.93
C ALA A 42 -7.89 -1.99 -1.41
N LEU A 43 -6.89 -2.61 -0.79
CA LEU A 43 -6.71 -2.65 0.66
C LEU A 43 -6.33 -1.25 1.15
N ILE A 44 -6.92 -0.82 2.27
CA ILE A 44 -6.64 0.46 2.89
C ILE A 44 -5.60 0.23 4.00
N LEU A 45 -4.34 0.50 3.69
CA LEU A 45 -3.24 0.44 4.65
C LEU A 45 -3.31 1.65 5.58
N ALA A 46 -3.44 1.38 6.88
CA ALA A 46 -3.62 2.41 7.88
C ALA A 46 -2.35 3.27 8.03
N PRO A 47 -2.50 4.60 8.16
CA PRO A 47 -1.38 5.50 8.41
C PRO A 47 -0.83 5.40 9.85
N PRO A 48 0.41 5.86 10.11
CA PRO A 48 1.34 6.44 9.15
C PRO A 48 2.03 5.37 8.30
N VAL A 49 2.09 5.60 6.99
CA VAL A 49 2.84 4.77 6.04
C VAL A 49 4.04 5.57 5.56
N ASP A 50 5.23 5.11 5.88
CA ASP A 50 6.46 5.66 5.33
C ASP A 50 6.70 5.07 3.93
N ILE A 51 7.11 5.91 3.00
CA ILE A 51 7.60 5.47 1.69
C ILE A 51 9.10 5.75 1.69
N ALA A 52 9.87 4.75 2.09
CA ALA A 52 11.32 4.81 2.07
C ALA A 52 11.79 4.95 0.61
N ARG A 53 12.06 6.18 0.20
CA ARG A 53 12.76 6.47 -1.05
C ARG A 53 14.23 6.18 -0.79
N SER A 54 14.91 5.57 -1.77
CA SER A 54 16.34 5.25 -1.65
C SER A 54 17.23 6.45 -1.29
N ASP A 55 16.75 7.68 -1.52
CA ASP A 55 17.55 8.88 -1.37
C ASP A 55 17.26 9.67 -0.06
N GLU A 56 16.16 9.41 0.63
CA GLU A 56 15.74 10.19 1.81
C GLU A 56 15.01 9.27 2.82
N ILE A 57 15.74 8.74 3.80
CA ILE A 57 15.11 8.25 5.03
C ILE A 57 14.82 9.50 5.86
N GLU A 58 13.63 10.08 5.71
CA GLU A 58 13.17 11.10 6.65
C GLU A 58 12.90 10.41 8.00
N LEU A 59 13.96 10.24 8.79
CA LEU A 59 13.90 9.77 10.19
C LEU A 59 13.16 10.76 11.11
N GLY A 60 12.49 11.77 10.54
CA GLY A 60 11.89 12.93 11.21
C GLY A 60 10.36 12.96 11.20
N SER A 61 9.68 11.97 10.62
CA SER A 61 8.24 11.78 10.90
C SER A 61 8.12 11.45 12.40
N ALA A 62 7.63 12.41 13.19
CA ALA A 62 7.49 12.30 14.65
C ALA A 62 6.60 11.12 15.10
N GLN A 63 5.90 10.47 14.17
CA GLN A 63 5.08 9.30 14.42
C GLN A 63 5.81 8.05 13.91
N ALA A 64 5.99 7.07 14.80
CA ALA A 64 6.49 5.75 14.43
C ALA A 64 5.57 5.16 13.36
N ALA A 65 6.09 4.98 12.15
CA ALA A 65 5.35 4.37 11.06
C ALA A 65 5.07 2.90 11.39
N SER A 66 3.81 2.51 11.30
CA SER A 66 3.39 1.11 11.44
C SER A 66 3.65 0.31 10.16
N SER A 67 3.90 1.01 9.05
CA SER A 67 4.16 0.42 7.75
C SER A 67 5.22 1.21 6.98
N VAL A 68 6.10 0.49 6.28
CA VAL A 68 7.16 1.05 5.44
C VAL A 68 7.11 0.40 4.06
N MET A 69 6.89 1.21 3.03
CA MET A 69 7.05 0.81 1.64
C MET A 69 8.52 0.91 1.25
N LEU A 70 9.07 -0.18 0.73
CA LEU A 70 10.48 -0.34 0.37
C LEU A 70 10.61 -0.53 -1.14
N ASN A 71 11.72 -0.11 -1.75
CA ASN A 71 12.00 -0.40 -3.17
C ASN A 71 10.82 -0.04 -4.10
N VAL A 72 10.15 1.08 -3.82
CA VAL A 72 9.04 1.58 -4.63
C VAL A 72 9.33 2.97 -5.18
N ALA A 73 8.68 3.31 -6.29
CA ALA A 73 8.77 4.61 -6.93
C ALA A 73 7.36 5.18 -7.15
N PRO A 74 7.02 6.31 -6.50
CA PRO A 74 5.82 7.07 -6.85
C PRO A 74 5.90 7.58 -8.28
N GLN A 75 4.80 7.46 -9.03
CA GLN A 75 4.72 7.92 -10.41
C GLN A 75 4.68 9.44 -10.45
N ARG A 76 5.61 10.06 -11.20
CA ARG A 76 5.70 11.52 -11.32
C ARG A 76 4.44 12.20 -11.87
N LYS A 77 3.78 11.57 -12.84
CA LYS A 77 2.51 12.06 -13.41
C LYS A 77 1.35 11.32 -12.73
N PRO A 78 0.47 12.00 -11.99
CA PRO A 78 -0.71 11.35 -11.41
C PRO A 78 -1.68 10.90 -12.51
N VAL A 79 -2.50 9.90 -12.21
CA VAL A 79 -3.61 9.46 -13.05
C VAL A 79 -4.89 10.08 -12.50
N ILE A 80 -5.71 10.66 -13.37
CA ILE A 80 -7.03 11.17 -13.01
C ILE A 80 -8.07 10.15 -13.49
N ILE A 81 -8.83 9.60 -12.56
CA ILE A 81 -9.96 8.72 -12.83
C ILE A 81 -11.23 9.56 -12.76
N ARG A 82 -12.02 9.52 -13.83
CA ARG A 82 -13.35 10.14 -13.88
C ARG A 82 -14.38 9.11 -13.40
N ARG A 83 -15.21 9.51 -12.44
CA ARG A 83 -16.33 8.73 -11.92
C ARG A 83 -17.63 9.51 -12.07
N GLU A 84 -18.73 8.85 -11.74
CA GLU A 84 -20.05 9.48 -11.63
C GLU A 84 -20.11 10.54 -10.52
N ASP A 85 -19.37 10.33 -9.42
CA ASP A 85 -19.31 11.21 -8.24
C ASP A 85 -18.19 12.27 -8.31
N GLY A 86 -17.42 12.32 -9.40
CA GLY A 86 -16.40 13.35 -9.62
C GLY A 86 -15.08 12.81 -10.16
N PHE A 87 -13.97 13.30 -9.61
CA PHE A 87 -12.62 12.99 -10.07
C PHE A 87 -11.75 12.47 -8.93
N GLU A 88 -11.04 11.38 -9.19
CA GLU A 88 -10.04 10.85 -8.27
C GLU A 88 -8.63 10.98 -8.87
N LYS A 89 -7.77 11.72 -8.17
CA LYS A 89 -6.38 11.94 -8.59
C LYS A 89 -5.48 11.01 -7.80
N ARG A 90 -4.85 10.06 -8.50
CA ARG A 90 -4.02 8.99 -7.93
C ARG A 90 -2.56 9.17 -8.28
N THR A 91 -1.69 9.14 -7.29
CA THR A 91 -0.24 8.96 -7.48
C THR A 91 0.06 7.47 -7.36
N LEU A 92 0.30 6.80 -8.49
CA LEU A 92 0.58 5.37 -8.51
C LEU A 92 1.92 5.05 -7.83
N ILE A 93 1.97 3.98 -7.07
CA ILE A 93 3.20 3.45 -6.47
C ILE A 93 3.59 2.18 -7.22
N LYS A 94 4.82 2.18 -7.75
CA LYS A 94 5.35 1.08 -8.57
C LYS A 94 6.50 0.39 -7.88
N CYS A 95 6.65 -0.91 -8.09
CA CYS A 95 7.90 -1.61 -7.76
C CYS A 95 9.08 -0.97 -8.51
N ALA A 96 10.15 -0.60 -7.80
CA ALA A 96 11.34 0.01 -8.41
C ALA A 96 12.05 -0.94 -9.38
N ARG A 97 11.95 -2.27 -9.18
CA ARG A 97 12.53 -3.31 -10.04
C ARG A 97 11.74 -3.53 -11.33
N CYS A 98 10.53 -4.09 -11.25
CA CYS A 98 9.75 -4.51 -12.42
C CYS A 98 8.72 -3.49 -12.91
N LYS A 99 8.54 -2.35 -12.21
CA LYS A 99 7.57 -1.29 -12.52
C LYS A 99 6.09 -1.70 -12.39
N LEU A 100 5.78 -2.89 -11.86
CA LEU A 100 4.42 -3.29 -11.51
C LEU A 100 3.78 -2.26 -10.57
N VAL A 101 2.52 -1.88 -10.85
CA VAL A 101 1.75 -0.98 -9.98
C VAL A 101 1.27 -1.78 -8.77
N LEU A 102 1.69 -1.38 -7.58
CA LEU A 102 1.36 -2.04 -6.31
C LEU A 102 0.20 -1.36 -5.58
N GLY A 103 -0.03 -0.08 -5.86
CA GLY A 103 -0.98 0.73 -5.11
C GLY A 103 -0.96 2.18 -5.56
N TYR A 104 -1.57 3.05 -4.76
CA TYR A 104 -1.59 4.49 -4.99
C TYR A 104 -1.89 5.27 -3.70
N SER A 105 -1.51 6.54 -3.72
CA SER A 105 -2.01 7.55 -2.78
C SER A 105 -2.97 8.52 -3.49
N LEU A 106 -3.87 9.14 -2.73
CA LEU A 106 -4.75 10.18 -3.22
C LEU A 106 -4.13 11.56 -3.00
N ASP A 107 -4.46 12.51 -3.88
CA ASP A 107 -4.06 13.90 -3.76
C ASP A 107 -4.67 14.59 -2.52
N GLU A 108 -4.01 15.64 -2.01
CA GLU A 108 -4.47 16.39 -0.83
C GLU A 108 -5.88 16.99 -0.98
N ALA A 109 -6.32 17.27 -2.21
CA ALA A 109 -7.68 17.72 -2.48
C ALA A 109 -8.77 16.75 -1.97
N HIS A 110 -8.45 15.47 -1.79
CA HIS A 110 -9.38 14.45 -1.24
C HIS A 110 -9.57 14.58 0.28
N TRP A 111 -8.77 15.41 0.96
CA TRP A 111 -8.71 15.48 2.42
C TRP A 111 -8.97 16.89 2.97
N ALA A 112 -9.60 17.77 2.19
CA ALA A 112 -9.87 19.16 2.58
C ALA A 112 -10.61 19.30 3.93
N ASN A 113 -11.47 18.33 4.28
CA ASN A 113 -12.21 18.32 5.56
C ASN A 113 -11.51 17.53 6.68
N ALA A 114 -10.28 17.05 6.45
CA ALA A 114 -9.56 16.13 7.33
C ALA A 114 -8.11 16.59 7.56
N GLU A 115 -7.92 17.88 7.84
CA GLU A 115 -6.62 18.49 8.11
C GLU A 115 -5.88 17.77 9.26
N GLY A 116 -4.55 17.64 9.11
CA GLY A 116 -3.67 17.04 10.12
C GLY A 116 -3.75 15.51 10.27
N ARG A 117 -4.69 14.82 9.61
CA ARG A 117 -4.74 13.35 9.65
C ARG A 117 -3.71 12.73 8.70
N ALA A 118 -2.92 11.77 9.14
CA ALA A 118 -2.04 11.05 8.24
C ALA A 118 -2.85 10.30 7.15
N ARG A 119 -2.30 10.20 5.93
CA ARG A 119 -3.04 9.70 4.75
C ARG A 119 -2.85 8.19 4.58
N PRO A 120 -3.92 7.42 4.33
CA PRO A 120 -3.79 5.99 4.07
C PRO A 120 -3.12 5.74 2.72
N LEU A 121 -2.61 4.52 2.55
CA LEU A 121 -2.13 4.02 1.27
C LEU A 121 -3.07 2.93 0.74
N TYR A 122 -3.40 2.98 -0.55
CA TYR A 122 -4.29 2.02 -1.17
C TYR A 122 -3.48 0.97 -1.94
N LEU A 123 -3.46 -0.27 -1.47
CA LEU A 123 -2.73 -1.38 -2.10
C LEU A 123 -3.66 -2.14 -3.04
N LEU A 124 -3.25 -2.31 -4.30
CA LEU A 124 -4.03 -3.05 -5.28
C LEU A 124 -3.93 -4.57 -5.01
N PRO A 125 -5.04 -5.32 -5.15
CA PRO A 125 -5.02 -6.77 -5.01
C PRO A 125 -4.19 -7.44 -6.11
N GLY A 126 -3.65 -8.63 -5.82
CA GLY A 126 -2.93 -9.47 -6.78
C GLY A 126 -1.47 -9.09 -7.03
N GLY A 127 -0.99 -7.95 -6.50
CA GLY A 127 0.40 -7.49 -6.72
C GLY A 127 1.41 -7.87 -5.64
N LEU A 128 0.95 -8.47 -4.53
CA LEU A 128 1.74 -8.73 -3.32
C LEU A 128 1.62 -10.18 -2.86
N LEU A 129 2.74 -10.73 -2.40
CA LEU A 129 2.85 -12.04 -1.73
C LEU A 129 3.51 -11.84 -0.38
N SER A 130 2.99 -12.46 0.68
CA SER A 130 3.72 -12.52 1.95
C SER A 130 4.99 -13.36 1.81
N THR A 131 5.96 -13.16 2.70
CA THR A 131 7.16 -14.02 2.76
C THR A 131 6.81 -15.51 2.91
N ALA A 132 5.79 -15.84 3.70
CA ALA A 132 5.32 -17.22 3.85
C ALA A 132 4.79 -17.79 2.53
N GLU A 133 3.91 -17.07 1.84
CA GLU A 133 3.38 -17.48 0.53
C GLU A 133 4.49 -17.62 -0.52
N MET A 134 5.47 -16.71 -0.52
CA MET A 134 6.62 -16.78 -1.42
C MET A 134 7.48 -18.02 -1.15
N VAL A 135 7.72 -18.38 0.11
CA VAL A 135 8.48 -19.58 0.49
C VAL A 135 7.73 -20.86 0.11
N GLU A 136 6.41 -20.86 0.26
CA GLU A 136 5.53 -21.98 -0.15
C GLU A 136 5.36 -22.07 -1.67
N GLY A 137 5.84 -21.09 -2.44
CA GLY A 137 5.68 -21.04 -3.89
C GLY A 137 4.24 -20.78 -4.34
N LYS A 138 3.42 -20.13 -3.51
CA LYS A 138 2.05 -19.74 -3.87
C LYS A 138 2.05 -18.61 -4.89
N GLU A 139 1.13 -18.70 -5.83
CA GLU A 139 0.83 -17.60 -6.76
C GLU A 139 -0.20 -16.65 -6.13
N PRO A 140 -0.10 -15.33 -6.40
CA PRO A 140 -1.07 -14.37 -5.89
C PRO A 140 -2.44 -14.61 -6.54
N ALA A 141 -3.51 -14.45 -5.77
CA ALA A 141 -4.85 -14.46 -6.35
C ALA A 141 -4.99 -13.29 -7.34
N THR A 142 -5.27 -13.60 -8.60
CA THR A 142 -5.57 -12.59 -9.62
C THR A 142 -6.98 -12.06 -9.38
N PRO A 143 -7.20 -10.74 -9.25
CA PRO A 143 -8.54 -10.21 -9.10
C PRO A 143 -9.32 -10.42 -10.40
N ALA A 144 -10.63 -10.70 -10.30
CA ALA A 144 -11.47 -11.04 -11.46
C ALA A 144 -11.44 -10.00 -12.60
N TRP A 145 -11.22 -8.71 -12.28
CA TRP A 145 -11.09 -7.65 -13.29
C TRP A 145 -9.79 -7.75 -14.10
N ALA A 146 -8.76 -8.43 -13.61
CA ALA A 146 -7.48 -8.62 -14.31
C ALA A 146 -7.47 -9.87 -15.21
N GLU A 147 -8.47 -10.75 -15.09
CA GLU A 147 -8.63 -11.92 -15.96
C GLU A 147 -9.29 -11.57 -17.30
N GLN A 148 -9.96 -10.42 -17.37
CA GLN A 148 -10.63 -9.92 -18.57
C GLN A 148 -9.56 -9.38 -19.54
N LYS A 149 -9.29 -10.13 -20.62
CA LYS A 149 -8.39 -9.72 -21.71
C LYS A 149 -9.05 -8.73 -22.67
#